data_AF-A0A2N2XV76-F1
#
_entry.id   AF-A0A2N2XV76-F1
#
_cell.length_a   1.000
_cell.length_b   1.000
_cell.length_c   1.000
_cell.angle_alpha   90.00
_cell.angle_beta   90.00
_cell.angle_gamma   90.00
#
_symmetry.space_group_name_H-M   'P 1'
#
loop_
_entity.id
_entity.type
_entity.pdbx_description
1 polymer ?
#
loop_
_entity_poly.entity_id
_entity_poly.type
_entity_poly.pdbx_seq_one_letter_code
_entity_poly.pdbx_strand_id
1 'polypeptide(L)'
;MNKLTPEIVTFIQDHIHDDLPKLILKKGANIQNIDYSFAFQQIGARQKAKTKLPDWFSNFNLLFPVSLSVEQSSSQQTAQYKATLFEGDHLIDLSAGFGVDAFYLSSNFSQTTLVETNLELCDILRHNANELHLDSIKVINANAENYLEQIDPNSTQKKTFYIDPARRGKQGEKLIDLGDCEPNILNIKDQLLTMGEKVCIKLSP
;
A
#
# COMPACT_ATOMS: atom_id res chain seq x y z
N MET A 1 4.11 -9.60 -13.85
CA MET A 1 4.75 -8.96 -12.69
C MET A 1 6.25 -9.25 -12.72
N ASN A 2 7.07 -8.20 -12.68
CA ASN A 2 8.52 -8.34 -12.49
C ASN A 2 8.80 -8.86 -11.07
N LYS A 3 9.75 -9.78 -10.92
CA LYS A 3 10.04 -10.47 -9.66
C LYS A 3 11.44 -10.11 -9.17
N LEU A 4 11.61 -10.10 -7.84
CA LEU A 4 12.92 -10.02 -7.20
C LEU A 4 13.65 -11.35 -7.34
N THR A 5 14.40 -11.53 -8.43
CA THR A 5 15.32 -12.67 -8.54
C THR A 5 16.54 -12.45 -7.63
N PRO A 6 17.27 -13.50 -7.23
CA PRO A 6 18.48 -13.36 -6.42
C PRO A 6 19.51 -12.37 -7.01
N GLU A 7 19.62 -12.33 -8.35
CA GLU A 7 20.52 -11.43 -9.07
C GLU A 7 20.07 -9.97 -8.94
N ILE A 8 18.76 -9.71 -9.06
CA ILE A 8 18.19 -8.37 -8.86
C ILE A 8 18.36 -7.93 -7.40
N VAL A 9 18.09 -8.81 -6.43
CA VAL A 9 18.25 -8.50 -5.00
C VAL A 9 19.69 -8.14 -4.69
N THR A 10 20.65 -8.95 -5.16
CA THR A 10 22.09 -8.68 -4.99
C THR A 10 22.47 -7.34 -5.60
N PHE A 11 22.02 -7.06 -6.83
CA PHE A 11 22.29 -5.78 -7.48
C PHE A 11 21.71 -4.59 -6.69
N ILE A 12 20.48 -4.71 -6.17
CA ILE A 12 19.87 -3.66 -5.35
C ILE A 12 20.69 -3.45 -4.07
N GLN A 13 21.13 -4.52 -3.40
CA GLN A 13 21.95 -4.44 -2.18
C GLN A 13 23.29 -3.73 -2.44
N ASP A 14 24.00 -4.12 -3.49
CA ASP A 14 25.32 -3.55 -3.83
C ASP A 14 25.25 -2.06 -4.17
N HIS A 15 24.11 -1.60 -4.72
CA HIS A 15 23.95 -0.26 -5.26
C HIS A 15 22.96 0.62 -4.48
N ILE A 16 22.44 0.17 -3.33
CA ILE A 16 21.39 0.92 -2.60
C ILE A 16 21.84 2.31 -2.13
N HIS A 17 23.15 2.51 -1.97
CA HIS A 17 23.75 3.77 -1.53
C HIS A 17 24.39 4.57 -2.68
N ASP A 18 24.34 4.07 -3.91
CA ASP A 18 24.89 4.76 -5.07
C ASP A 18 24.00 5.92 -5.54
N ASP A 19 24.64 6.86 -6.23
CA ASP A 19 23.98 7.91 -7.00
C ASP A 19 23.25 7.29 -8.19
N LEU A 20 21.93 7.17 -8.08
CA LEU A 20 21.09 6.47 -9.06
C LEU A 20 21.22 7.06 -10.48
N PRO A 21 21.19 8.39 -10.71
CA PRO A 21 21.44 8.97 -12.04
C PRO A 21 22.78 8.54 -12.65
N LYS A 22 23.87 8.58 -11.88
CA LYS A 22 25.19 8.13 -12.36
C LYS A 22 25.22 6.63 -12.62
N LEU A 23 24.54 5.84 -11.79
CA LEU A 23 24.44 4.38 -11.96
C LEU A 23 23.71 4.02 -13.26
N ILE A 24 22.57 4.67 -13.53
CA ILE A 24 21.79 4.52 -14.77
C ILE A 24 22.67 4.83 -15.99
N LEU A 25 23.44 5.93 -15.97
CA LEU A 25 24.33 6.29 -17.08
C LEU A 25 25.45 5.25 -17.29
N LYS A 26 26.01 4.69 -16.21
CA LYS A 26 27.11 3.70 -16.28
C LYS A 26 26.65 2.32 -16.73
N LYS A 27 25.44 1.92 -16.33
CA LYS A 27 24.92 0.54 -16.46
C LYS A 27 23.72 0.43 -17.40
N GLY A 28 23.29 1.53 -18.03
CA GLY A 28 22.14 1.59 -18.93
C GLY A 28 22.27 0.85 -20.25
N ALA A 29 23.36 0.10 -20.46
CA ALA A 29 23.51 -0.83 -21.56
C ALA A 29 23.13 -2.23 -21.08
N ASN A 30 22.06 -2.79 -21.65
CA ASN A 30 21.54 -4.14 -21.38
C ASN A 30 22.67 -5.19 -21.31
N ILE A 31 23.02 -5.61 -20.09
CA ILE A 31 23.80 -6.82 -19.86
C ILE A 31 22.79 -7.97 -19.71
N GLN A 32 23.05 -9.08 -20.37
CA GLN A 32 22.17 -10.25 -20.39
C GLN A 32 21.81 -10.68 -18.95
N ASN A 33 20.51 -11.01 -18.74
CA ASN A 33 19.92 -11.65 -17.56
C ASN A 33 19.51 -10.77 -16.36
N ILE A 34 19.61 -9.43 -16.41
CA ILE A 34 19.04 -8.54 -15.36
C ILE A 34 18.14 -7.48 -16.00
N ASP A 35 16.89 -7.35 -15.52
CA ASP A 35 16.03 -6.21 -15.83
C ASP A 35 16.49 -4.99 -15.01
N TYR A 36 17.45 -4.24 -15.57
CA TYR A 36 18.00 -3.05 -14.94
C TYR A 36 16.97 -1.95 -14.75
N SER A 37 15.97 -1.84 -15.63
CA SER A 37 14.91 -0.83 -15.50
C SER A 37 14.15 -1.04 -14.19
N PHE A 38 13.75 -2.29 -13.94
CA PHE A 38 13.11 -2.68 -12.69
C PHE A 38 14.04 -2.49 -11.48
N ALA A 39 15.30 -2.91 -11.57
CA ALA A 39 16.25 -2.74 -10.48
C ALA A 39 16.49 -1.26 -10.12
N PHE A 40 16.62 -0.37 -11.11
CA PHE A 40 16.76 1.08 -10.88
C PHE A 40 15.50 1.68 -10.26
N GLN A 41 14.31 1.25 -10.69
CA GLN A 41 13.07 1.68 -10.06
C GLN A 41 13.00 1.23 -8.59
N GLN A 42 13.37 -0.02 -8.29
CA GLN A 42 13.41 -0.53 -6.92
C GLN A 42 14.40 0.24 -6.05
N ILE A 43 15.62 0.50 -6.55
CA ILE A 43 16.62 1.32 -5.85
C ILE A 43 16.06 2.71 -5.56
N GLY A 44 15.51 3.40 -6.57
CA GLY A 44 15.01 4.77 -6.40
C GLY A 44 13.83 4.86 -5.43
N ALA A 45 12.88 3.93 -5.51
CA ALA A 45 11.75 3.87 -4.59
C ALA A 45 12.19 3.55 -3.16
N ARG A 46 13.11 2.60 -2.98
CA ARG A 46 13.67 2.23 -1.68
C ARG A 46 14.49 3.36 -1.06
N GLN A 47 15.33 4.05 -1.84
CA GLN A 47 16.08 5.22 -1.37
C GLN A 47 15.15 6.32 -0.81
N LYS A 48 14.02 6.59 -1.48
CA LYS A 48 12.99 7.54 -1.00
C LYS A 48 12.28 7.06 0.26
N ALA A 49 12.11 5.75 0.42
CA ALA A 49 11.49 5.16 1.60
C ALA A 49 12.41 5.15 2.83
N LYS A 50 13.73 5.31 2.68
CA LYS A 50 14.73 5.10 3.74
C LYS A 50 14.38 5.71 5.11
N THR A 51 13.99 6.97 5.13
CA THR A 51 13.65 7.68 6.37
C THR A 51 12.22 7.43 6.82
N LYS A 52 11.31 7.19 5.88
CA LYS A 52 9.87 7.06 6.10
C LYS A 52 9.46 5.66 6.53
N LEU A 53 10.14 4.64 6.02
CA LEU A 53 9.88 3.21 6.18
C LEU A 53 11.22 2.46 6.40
N PRO A 54 11.94 2.72 7.51
CA PRO A 54 13.26 2.12 7.75
C PRO A 54 13.23 0.59 7.77
N ASP A 55 12.19 -0.04 8.32
CA ASP A 55 12.09 -1.50 8.36
C ASP A 55 11.95 -2.06 6.93
N TRP A 56 11.11 -1.44 6.12
CA TRP A 56 10.88 -1.87 4.74
C TRP A 56 12.10 -1.59 3.86
N PHE A 57 12.80 -0.47 4.11
CA PHE A 57 14.07 -0.13 3.45
C PHE A 57 15.09 -1.25 3.64
N SER A 58 15.20 -1.78 4.86
CA SER A 58 16.17 -2.83 5.22
C SER A 58 15.78 -4.24 4.73
N ASN A 59 14.51 -4.48 4.42
CA ASN A 59 14.03 -5.76 3.91
C ASN A 59 14.08 -5.80 2.36
N PHE A 60 15.14 -6.39 1.82
CA PHE A 60 15.38 -6.46 0.37
C PHE A 60 14.45 -7.43 -0.38
N ASN A 61 13.65 -8.23 0.32
CA ASN A 61 12.66 -9.09 -0.31
C ASN A 61 11.34 -8.37 -0.60
N LEU A 62 11.12 -7.16 -0.05
CA LEU A 62 9.91 -6.39 -0.31
C LEU A 62 9.98 -5.69 -1.67
N LEU A 63 8.85 -5.70 -2.37
CA LEU A 63 8.64 -4.92 -3.59
C LEU A 63 8.18 -3.51 -3.25
N PHE A 64 8.79 -2.53 -3.92
CA PHE A 64 8.38 -1.13 -3.84
C PHE A 64 7.67 -0.70 -5.13
N PRO A 65 6.54 0.02 -5.03
CA PRO A 65 5.88 0.59 -6.19
C PRO A 65 6.67 1.78 -6.73
N VAL A 66 6.12 2.42 -7.77
CA VAL A 66 6.64 3.71 -8.25
C VAL A 66 6.79 4.71 -7.11
N SER A 67 7.79 5.59 -7.22
CA SER A 67 8.17 6.51 -6.14
C SER A 67 7.02 7.37 -5.62
N LEU A 68 6.06 7.75 -6.49
CA LEU A 68 4.90 8.55 -6.09
C LEU A 68 4.07 7.84 -5.01
N SER A 69 3.81 6.54 -5.16
CA SER A 69 3.08 5.75 -4.17
C SER A 69 3.83 5.64 -2.85
N VAL A 70 5.17 5.55 -2.90
CA VAL A 70 6.02 5.58 -1.70
C VAL A 70 5.90 6.95 -1.00
N GLU A 71 5.98 8.04 -1.75
CA GLU A 71 5.87 9.42 -1.22
C GLU A 71 4.50 9.69 -0.61
N GLN A 72 3.43 9.14 -1.19
CA GLN A 72 2.05 9.30 -0.71
C GLN A 72 1.66 8.38 0.45
N SER A 73 2.40 7.28 0.68
CA SER A 73 2.09 6.33 1.77
C SER A 73 2.17 6.96 3.18
N SER A 74 1.74 6.25 4.22
CA SER A 74 2.05 6.63 5.60
C SER A 74 3.52 6.39 5.94
N SER A 75 4.04 7.09 6.96
CA SER A 75 5.31 6.70 7.58
C SER A 75 5.13 5.52 8.51
N GLN A 76 6.18 4.72 8.70
CA GLN A 76 6.20 3.62 9.65
C GLN A 76 5.77 4.05 11.05
N GLN A 77 6.30 5.18 11.55
CA GLN A 77 5.92 5.73 12.86
C GLN A 77 4.41 5.98 12.96
N THR A 78 3.81 6.61 11.95
CA THR A 78 2.37 6.90 11.98
C THR A 78 1.53 5.63 11.78
N ALA A 79 2.01 4.64 11.03
CA ALA A 79 1.31 3.38 10.83
C ALA A 79 1.31 2.54 12.12
N GLN A 80 2.44 2.48 12.82
CA GLN A 80 2.57 1.87 14.14
C GLN A 80 1.65 2.55 15.17
N TYR A 81 1.57 3.88 15.17
CA TYR A 81 0.61 4.60 16.02
C TYR A 81 -0.83 4.21 15.69
N LYS A 82 -1.23 4.18 14.42
CA LYS A 82 -2.58 3.77 14.00
C LYS A 82 -2.92 2.35 14.46
N ALA A 83 -1.95 1.43 14.42
CA ALA A 83 -2.12 0.07 14.92
C ALA A 83 -2.55 0.03 16.39
N THR A 84 -2.18 1.03 17.21
CA THR A 84 -2.60 1.11 18.62
C THR A 84 -4.03 1.60 18.83
N LEU A 85 -4.68 2.16 17.80
CA LEU A 85 -5.98 2.83 17.96
C LEU A 85 -7.15 1.86 17.92
N PHE A 86 -7.02 0.75 17.21
CA PHE A 86 -8.11 -0.21 17.06
C PHE A 86 -7.63 -1.60 16.65
N GLU A 87 -8.42 -2.58 17.10
CA GLU A 87 -8.32 -4.01 16.84
C GLU A 87 -9.73 -4.56 16.53
N GLY A 88 -9.81 -5.79 16.03
CA GLY A 88 -11.08 -6.47 15.78
C GLY A 88 -10.96 -7.76 14.98
N ASP A 89 -12.09 -8.21 14.43
CA ASP A 89 -12.14 -9.49 13.72
C ASP A 89 -11.65 -9.33 12.26
N HIS A 90 -12.23 -8.40 11.52
CA HIS A 90 -11.93 -8.22 10.10
C HIS A 90 -11.65 -6.76 9.74
N LEU A 91 -10.41 -6.46 9.37
CA LEU A 91 -10.02 -5.18 8.79
C LEU A 91 -10.34 -5.20 7.29
N ILE A 92 -10.98 -4.14 6.80
CA ILE A 92 -11.19 -3.91 5.37
C ILE A 92 -10.63 -2.53 5.04
N ASP A 93 -9.47 -2.49 4.38
CA ASP A 93 -8.91 -1.26 3.83
C ASP A 93 -9.46 -1.06 2.40
N LEU A 94 -10.25 0.00 2.21
CA LEU A 94 -10.90 0.32 0.92
C LEU A 94 -10.04 1.20 0.00
N SER A 95 -8.79 1.46 0.39
CA SER A 95 -7.88 2.42 -0.23
C SER A 95 -6.43 1.98 -0.05
N ALA A 96 -6.15 0.69 -0.25
CA ALA A 96 -4.94 0.07 0.28
C ALA A 96 -3.64 0.73 -0.21
N GLY A 97 -3.58 1.17 -1.48
CA GLY A 97 -2.41 1.86 -2.03
C GLY A 97 -1.14 1.01 -1.91
N PHE A 98 -0.10 1.57 -1.28
CA PHE A 98 1.12 0.81 -0.96
C PHE A 98 0.96 -0.16 0.23
N GLY A 99 -0.10 -0.01 1.02
CA GLY A 99 -0.45 -0.95 2.10
C GLY A 99 0.22 -0.69 3.43
N VAL A 100 1.08 0.32 3.57
CA VAL A 100 1.83 0.57 4.82
C VAL A 100 0.91 0.55 6.04
N ASP A 101 -0.14 1.38 6.07
CA ASP A 101 -1.06 1.41 7.22
C ASP A 101 -1.71 0.05 7.47
N ALA A 102 -2.24 -0.58 6.43
CA ALA A 102 -2.94 -1.85 6.53
C ALA A 102 -2.05 -2.99 7.03
N PHE A 103 -0.78 -3.02 6.64
CA PHE A 103 0.18 -4.04 7.09
C PHE A 103 0.45 -3.94 8.59
N TYR A 104 0.67 -2.73 9.12
CA TYR A 104 0.83 -2.56 10.57
C TYR A 104 -0.49 -2.84 11.32
N LEU A 105 -1.62 -2.36 10.80
CA LEU A 105 -2.94 -2.61 11.39
C LEU A 105 -3.27 -4.10 11.43
N SER A 106 -2.95 -4.87 10.38
CA SER A 106 -3.33 -6.27 10.23
C SER A 106 -2.91 -7.17 11.38
N SER A 107 -1.84 -6.82 12.10
CA SER A 107 -1.36 -7.56 13.27
C SER A 107 -2.37 -7.64 14.42
N ASN A 108 -3.33 -6.71 14.49
CA ASN A 108 -4.38 -6.64 15.50
C ASN A 108 -5.74 -7.14 14.98
N PHE A 109 -5.76 -7.82 13.84
CA PHE A 109 -6.97 -8.34 13.21
C PHE A 109 -6.83 -9.81 12.84
N SER A 110 -7.90 -10.58 13.00
CA SER A 110 -7.92 -12.00 12.62
C SER A 110 -7.87 -12.20 11.11
N GLN A 111 -8.48 -11.27 10.37
CA GLN A 111 -8.49 -11.24 8.91
C GLN A 111 -8.33 -9.81 8.42
N THR A 112 -7.64 -9.64 7.29
CA THR A 112 -7.52 -8.34 6.62
C THR A 112 -7.85 -8.48 5.14
N THR A 113 -8.72 -7.62 4.63
CA THR A 113 -8.95 -7.44 3.19
C THR A 113 -8.43 -6.09 2.74
N LEU A 114 -7.59 -6.09 1.71
CA LEU A 114 -7.06 -4.90 1.04
C LEU A 114 -7.75 -4.75 -0.31
N VAL A 115 -8.40 -3.62 -0.54
CA VAL A 115 -9.05 -3.29 -1.81
C VAL A 115 -8.23 -2.22 -2.51
N GLU A 116 -7.83 -2.50 -3.74
CA GLU A 116 -7.00 -1.60 -4.55
C GLU A 116 -7.38 -1.71 -6.03
N THR A 117 -7.47 -0.58 -6.73
CA THR A 117 -7.87 -0.50 -8.14
C THR A 117 -6.72 -0.80 -9.09
N ASN A 118 -5.50 -0.44 -8.72
CA ASN A 118 -4.31 -0.64 -9.53
C ASN A 118 -3.79 -2.08 -9.37
N LEU A 119 -3.83 -2.85 -10.47
CA LEU A 119 -3.42 -4.24 -10.48
C LEU A 119 -1.95 -4.45 -10.10
N GLU A 120 -1.05 -3.54 -10.48
CA GLU A 120 0.37 -3.60 -10.11
C GLU A 120 0.55 -3.41 -8.60
N LEU A 121 -0.19 -2.49 -7.99
CA LEU A 121 -0.20 -2.35 -6.52
C LEU A 121 -0.79 -3.59 -5.85
N CYS A 122 -1.87 -4.17 -6.37
CA CYS A 122 -2.39 -5.43 -5.83
C CYS A 122 -1.34 -6.54 -5.82
N ASP A 123 -0.59 -6.67 -6.90
CA ASP A 123 0.48 -7.64 -7.06
C ASP A 123 1.62 -7.42 -6.05
N ILE A 124 2.01 -6.16 -5.84
CA ILE A 124 2.99 -5.77 -4.80
C ILE A 124 2.47 -6.08 -3.39
N LEU A 125 1.20 -5.76 -3.10
CA LEU A 125 0.58 -6.04 -1.80
C LEU A 125 0.57 -7.55 -1.50
N ARG A 126 0.22 -8.39 -2.48
CA ARG A 126 0.25 -9.86 -2.33
C ARG A 126 1.66 -10.38 -2.05
N HIS A 127 2.63 -9.91 -2.83
CA HIS A 127 4.03 -10.28 -2.64
C HIS A 127 4.52 -9.89 -1.24
N ASN A 128 4.31 -8.63 -0.86
CA ASN A 128 4.78 -8.11 0.42
C ASN A 128 4.07 -8.79 1.61
N ALA A 129 2.79 -9.12 1.49
CA ALA A 129 2.07 -9.84 2.54
C ALA A 129 2.67 -11.23 2.78
N ASN A 130 3.02 -11.94 1.71
CA ASN A 130 3.71 -13.22 1.78
C ASN A 130 5.11 -13.09 2.42
N GLU A 131 5.91 -12.13 1.98
CA GLU A 131 7.27 -11.89 2.52
C GLU A 131 7.27 -11.44 4.00
N LEU A 132 6.18 -10.83 4.46
CA LEU A 132 6.00 -10.42 5.86
C LEU A 132 5.24 -11.46 6.69
N HIS A 133 4.94 -12.62 6.13
CA HIS A 133 4.21 -13.71 6.80
C HIS A 133 2.85 -13.28 7.35
N LEU A 134 2.13 -12.44 6.59
CA LEU A 134 0.80 -11.93 6.93
C LEU A 134 -0.27 -12.71 6.15
N ASP A 135 -0.37 -14.00 6.45
CA ASP A 135 -1.23 -14.97 5.73
C ASP A 135 -2.74 -14.64 5.80
N SER A 136 -3.14 -13.83 6.78
CA SER A 136 -4.52 -13.37 6.97
C SER A 136 -4.92 -12.23 6.02
N ILE A 137 -3.99 -11.69 5.22
CA ILE A 137 -4.24 -10.64 4.24
C ILE A 137 -4.75 -11.22 2.92
N LYS A 138 -5.92 -10.74 2.49
CA LYS A 138 -6.49 -10.97 1.16
C LYS A 138 -6.47 -9.68 0.35
N VAL A 139 -5.98 -9.73 -0.88
CA VAL A 139 -5.94 -8.57 -1.78
C VAL A 139 -6.96 -8.71 -2.91
N ILE A 140 -7.88 -7.75 -2.99
CA ILE A 140 -8.95 -7.65 -3.98
C ILE A 140 -8.64 -6.52 -4.95
N ASN A 141 -8.61 -6.83 -6.25
CA ASN A 141 -8.50 -5.81 -7.28
C ASN A 141 -9.90 -5.30 -7.66
N ALA A 142 -10.33 -4.21 -7.03
CA ALA A 142 -11.63 -3.58 -7.23
C ALA A 142 -11.59 -2.12 -6.74
N ASN A 143 -12.60 -1.32 -7.08
CA ASN A 143 -12.86 -0.08 -6.35
C ASN A 143 -13.68 -0.38 -5.08
N ALA A 144 -13.76 0.61 -4.20
CA ALA A 144 -14.45 0.46 -2.92
C ALA A 144 -15.95 0.15 -3.10
N GLU A 145 -16.61 0.87 -4.01
CA GLU A 145 -18.04 0.74 -4.29
C GLU A 145 -18.39 -0.69 -4.73
N ASN A 146 -17.70 -1.21 -5.75
CA ASN A 146 -17.96 -2.56 -6.27
C ASN A 146 -17.62 -3.65 -5.25
N TYR A 147 -16.63 -3.43 -4.38
CA TYR A 147 -16.30 -4.38 -3.33
C TYR A 147 -17.38 -4.40 -2.23
N LEU A 148 -17.88 -3.23 -1.82
CA LEU A 148 -18.93 -3.13 -0.81
C LEU A 148 -20.21 -3.84 -1.24
N GLU A 149 -20.57 -3.79 -2.53
CA GLU A 149 -21.71 -4.53 -3.09
C GLU A 149 -21.55 -6.07 -3.02
N GLN A 150 -20.32 -6.57 -2.91
CA GLN A 150 -20.03 -8.01 -2.83
C GLN A 150 -20.03 -8.54 -1.40
N ILE A 151 -20.09 -7.65 -0.39
CA ILE A 151 -20.13 -8.06 1.01
C ILE A 151 -21.52 -8.63 1.31
N ASP A 152 -21.56 -9.85 1.85
CA ASP A 152 -22.81 -10.45 2.30
C ASP A 152 -23.40 -9.61 3.46
N PRO A 153 -24.60 -9.02 3.29
CA PRO A 153 -25.22 -8.21 4.34
C PRO A 153 -25.63 -9.03 5.58
N ASN A 154 -25.72 -10.36 5.46
CA ASN A 154 -26.03 -11.26 6.57
C ASN A 154 -24.79 -11.77 7.32
N SER A 155 -23.59 -11.39 6.87
CA SER A 155 -22.34 -11.78 7.50
C SER A 155 -22.28 -11.26 8.94
N THR A 156 -22.19 -12.18 9.90
CA THR A 156 -22.05 -11.87 11.35
C THR A 156 -20.64 -11.42 11.74
N GLN A 157 -19.68 -11.45 10.80
CA GLN A 157 -18.31 -11.02 11.04
C GLN A 157 -18.26 -9.51 11.27
N LYS A 158 -17.62 -9.09 12.36
CA LYS A 158 -17.44 -7.68 12.72
C LYS A 158 -16.38 -7.04 11.83
N LYS A 159 -16.82 -6.05 11.04
CA LYS A 159 -15.97 -5.38 10.04
C LYS A 159 -15.52 -4.03 10.57
N THR A 160 -14.22 -3.78 10.49
CA THR A 160 -13.64 -2.45 10.65
C THR A 160 -13.23 -1.94 9.28
N PHE A 161 -13.89 -0.89 8.80
CA PHE A 161 -13.52 -0.24 7.54
C PHE A 161 -12.45 0.83 7.80
N TYR A 162 -11.35 0.77 7.06
CA TYR A 162 -10.31 1.81 7.04
C TYR A 162 -10.25 2.44 5.65
N ILE A 163 -10.19 3.78 5.61
CA ILE A 163 -10.19 4.55 4.38
C ILE A 163 -9.22 5.71 4.52
N ASP A 164 -8.22 5.79 3.65
CA ASP A 164 -7.30 6.91 3.44
C ASP A 164 -7.53 7.44 2.02
N PRO A 165 -8.59 8.25 1.81
CA PRO A 165 -9.01 8.61 0.49
C PRO A 165 -7.99 9.54 -0.19
N ALA A 166 -7.74 9.29 -1.47
CA ALA A 166 -7.03 10.24 -2.30
C ALA A 166 -7.91 11.47 -2.57
N ARG A 167 -7.33 12.68 -2.55
CA ARG A 167 -8.07 13.90 -2.92
C ARG A 167 -8.15 14.01 -4.44
N ARG A 168 -9.35 14.16 -5.01
CA ARG A 168 -9.59 14.37 -6.44
C ARG A 168 -9.26 15.80 -6.85
N GLY A 169 -7.98 16.17 -6.83
CA GLY A 169 -7.51 17.48 -7.28
C GLY A 169 -6.52 17.37 -8.43
N LYS A 170 -6.77 18.08 -9.54
CA LYS A 170 -5.69 18.50 -10.44
C LYS A 170 -4.86 19.53 -9.67
N GLN A 171 -3.60 19.22 -9.38
CA GLN A 171 -2.57 20.14 -8.86
C GLN A 171 -3.04 21.24 -7.87
N GLY A 172 -2.76 21.02 -6.58
CA GLY A 172 -2.48 22.14 -5.65
C GLY A 172 -3.68 22.87 -5.03
N GLU A 173 -4.92 22.52 -5.36
CA GLU A 173 -6.08 23.09 -4.67
C GLU A 173 -6.38 22.32 -3.36
N LYS A 174 -6.55 23.08 -2.27
CA LYS A 174 -6.89 22.55 -0.96
C LYS A 174 -8.37 22.16 -0.96
N LEU A 175 -8.68 20.97 -1.48
CA LEU A 175 -10.01 20.38 -1.42
C LEU A 175 -10.29 19.94 0.02
N ILE A 176 -11.37 20.49 0.60
CA ILE A 176 -11.74 20.31 2.01
C ILE A 176 -12.93 19.33 2.15
N ASP A 177 -13.68 19.05 1.07
CA ASP A 177 -14.91 18.25 1.14
C ASP A 177 -14.65 16.74 0.95
N LEU A 178 -15.36 15.93 1.75
CA LEU A 178 -15.37 14.46 1.64
C LEU A 178 -16.00 13.97 0.33
N GLY A 179 -16.81 14.80 -0.33
CA GLY A 179 -17.33 14.52 -1.67
C GLY A 179 -16.25 14.52 -2.77
N ASP A 180 -15.13 15.22 -2.52
CA ASP A 180 -14.03 15.36 -3.47
C ASP A 180 -12.93 14.31 -3.25
N CYS A 181 -13.24 13.25 -2.50
CA CYS A 181 -12.36 12.15 -2.18
C CYS A 181 -12.55 10.96 -3.14
N GLU A 182 -11.52 10.14 -3.29
CA GLU A 182 -11.56 8.84 -3.95
C GLU A 182 -11.11 7.75 -2.96
N PRO A 183 -11.99 6.82 -2.56
CA PRO A 183 -13.41 6.72 -2.95
C PRO A 183 -14.25 7.91 -2.43
N ASN A 184 -15.39 8.17 -3.08
CA ASN A 184 -16.29 9.25 -2.62
C ASN A 184 -17.02 8.76 -1.37
N ILE A 185 -16.61 9.30 -0.21
CA ILE A 185 -17.11 8.87 1.09
C ILE A 185 -18.62 9.10 1.22
N LEU A 186 -19.16 10.19 0.66
CA LEU A 186 -20.59 10.49 0.75
C LEU A 186 -21.45 9.44 0.04
N ASN A 187 -20.95 8.83 -1.02
CA ASN A 187 -21.65 7.79 -1.76
C ASN A 187 -21.70 6.46 -1.01
N ILE A 188 -20.67 6.14 -0.21
CA ILE A 188 -20.54 4.83 0.45
C ILE A 188 -20.84 4.86 1.95
N LYS A 189 -21.00 6.03 2.58
CA LYS A 189 -21.15 6.17 4.04
C LYS A 189 -22.28 5.31 4.63
N ASP A 190 -23.43 5.22 3.95
CA ASP A 190 -24.60 4.52 4.50
C ASP A 190 -24.35 3.01 4.52
N GLN A 191 -23.69 2.49 3.49
CA GLN A 191 -23.22 1.09 3.44
C GLN A 191 -22.19 0.81 4.53
N LEU A 192 -21.20 1.69 4.70
CA LEU A 192 -20.15 1.55 5.72
C LEU A 192 -20.73 1.51 7.13
N LEU A 193 -21.64 2.43 7.45
CA LEU A 193 -22.28 2.52 8.78
C LEU A 193 -23.26 1.38 9.04
N THR A 194 -23.85 0.80 7.99
CA THR A 194 -24.75 -0.34 8.12
C THR A 194 -24.00 -1.65 8.36
N MET A 195 -22.87 -1.85 7.67
CA MET A 195 -22.12 -3.12 7.71
C MET A 195 -20.96 -3.13 8.70
N GLY A 196 -20.47 -1.96 9.11
CA GLY A 196 -19.27 -1.80 9.90
C GLY A 196 -19.55 -1.72 11.40
N GLU A 197 -18.78 -2.47 12.18
CA GLU A 197 -18.68 -2.22 13.63
C GLU A 197 -17.92 -0.91 13.90
N LYS A 198 -16.90 -0.63 13.08
CA LYS A 198 -16.09 0.59 13.12
C LYS A 198 -15.84 1.11 11.71
N VAL A 199 -15.86 2.42 11.55
CA VAL A 199 -15.47 3.10 10.31
C VAL A 199 -14.42 4.15 10.66
N CYS A 200 -13.23 4.01 10.08
CA CYS A 200 -12.09 4.86 10.32
C CYS A 200 -11.69 5.54 9.02
N ILE A 201 -11.81 6.87 8.97
CA ILE A 201 -11.40 7.67 7.82
C ILE A 201 -10.19 8.50 8.23
N LYS A 202 -9.05 8.26 7.58
CA LYS A 202 -7.85 9.08 7.71
C LYS A 202 -8.01 10.31 6.84
N LEU A 203 -7.93 11.49 7.44
CA LEU A 203 -7.92 12.75 6.73
C LEU A 203 -6.59 13.45 6.98
N SER A 204 -5.98 13.99 5.93
CA SER A 204 -4.83 14.87 6.13
C SER A 204 -5.28 16.18 6.82
N PRO A 205 -4.43 16.77 7.67
CA PRO A 205 -4.72 18.03 8.37
C PRO A 205 -5.14 19.21 7.48
#